data_AF-A0A2W4L249-F1
#
_entry.id   AF-A0A2W4L249-F1
#
_cell.length_a   1.000
_cell.length_b   1.000
_cell.length_c   1.000
_cell.angle_alpha   90.00
_cell.angle_beta   90.00
_cell.angle_gamma   90.00
#
_symmetry.space_group_name_H-M   'P 1'
#
loop_
_entity.id
_entity.type
_entity.pdbx_description
1 polymer ?
#
loop_
_entity_poly.entity_id
_entity_poly.type
_entity_poly.pdbx_seq_one_letter_code
_entity_poly.pdbx_strand_id
1 'polypeptide(L)'
;MLQILKIGRRAHAVTSLAAAAFIAFLCLCSAIRPAAAQGIPLIRDTEIENLLNDYARPIFRAAGLGEGRVAVRIVRSEIFNAFVLDGRNVFVHTGALMQSDTPNQIIGVIAHEAGHIAGGHMAALRSRIARDQTKALLMRILGLGVAIATGAGEAVFAGEELIIRSLLAERRSQEAAADQAALRYLNATRQSGRGMLETFERFAQQEFVSDAHKDPFVRSHPVATDRLARLRTLVESSPYYNVKDPPQLQLRHDMMRAKLAGYLERPQVVFNRYPRSDNSLPARYARAIATFMQGGPQALPSALAQVDALIREKPDNPYFYELKGDFLTRAGRPQEAIAPLRQALKLSNGASLIRVALASALLASNNPGVVQEAVDHLRKSVVEDENPRAFRSLGDAYYRLGRQAEADAAIAQAYFLEGNIKQAQTFAQRAKRALRQGSPTWLKMDDIINYKPSGDL
;
A
#
# COMPACT_ATOMS: atom_id res chain seq x y z
N MET A 1 40.21 -30.74 17.61
CA MET A 1 38.84 -30.23 17.81
C MET A 1 38.73 -28.74 17.40
N LEU A 2 39.05 -28.41 16.13
CA LEU A 2 38.95 -27.03 15.62
C LEU A 2 38.76 -26.92 14.09
N GLN A 3 38.44 -28.02 13.40
CA GLN A 3 38.18 -28.02 11.94
C GLN A 3 36.74 -28.36 11.53
N ILE A 4 35.83 -28.69 12.46
CA ILE A 4 34.43 -29.04 12.12
C ILE A 4 33.48 -27.81 12.21
N LEU A 5 33.91 -26.68 12.79
CA LEU A 5 33.03 -25.49 12.96
C LEU A 5 33.04 -24.47 11.79
N LYS A 6 33.80 -24.69 10.70
CA LYS A 6 33.85 -23.76 9.56
C LYS A 6 32.94 -24.11 8.38
N ILE A 7 32.31 -25.29 8.38
CA ILE A 7 31.48 -25.76 7.24
C ILE A 7 30.01 -25.34 7.38
N GLY A 8 29.51 -25.06 8.60
CA GLY A 8 28.11 -24.67 8.84
C GLY A 8 27.74 -23.23 8.49
N ARG A 9 28.69 -22.29 8.36
CA ARG A 9 28.40 -20.86 8.09
C ARG A 9 28.36 -20.48 6.61
N ARG A 10 28.92 -21.31 5.70
CA ARG A 10 28.87 -21.04 4.25
C ARG A 10 27.59 -21.53 3.58
N ALA A 11 26.95 -22.58 4.10
CA ALA A 11 25.72 -23.13 3.52
C ALA A 11 24.49 -22.21 3.70
N HIS A 12 24.43 -21.41 4.77
CA HIS A 12 23.33 -20.47 5.01
C HIS A 12 23.45 -19.13 4.26
N ALA A 13 24.66 -18.71 3.87
CA ALA A 13 24.87 -17.49 3.09
C ALA A 13 24.55 -17.68 1.59
N VAL A 14 24.81 -18.88 1.06
CA VAL A 14 24.53 -19.21 -0.36
C VAL A 14 23.03 -19.41 -0.61
N THR A 15 22.29 -19.91 0.38
CA THR A 15 20.83 -20.13 0.28
C THR A 15 20.02 -18.84 0.42
N SER A 16 20.53 -17.82 1.11
CA SER A 16 19.86 -16.53 1.32
C SER A 16 20.06 -15.55 0.15
N LEU A 17 21.22 -15.54 -0.52
CA LEU A 17 21.43 -14.75 -1.74
C LEU A 17 20.69 -15.32 -2.96
N ALA A 18 20.61 -16.64 -3.09
CA ALA A 18 19.82 -17.29 -4.15
C ALA A 18 18.32 -16.98 -4.02
N ALA A 19 17.80 -16.90 -2.79
CA ALA A 19 16.41 -16.53 -2.53
C ALA A 19 16.10 -15.06 -2.91
N ALA A 20 17.02 -14.12 -2.64
CA ALA A 20 16.82 -12.71 -2.97
C ALA A 20 16.85 -12.43 -4.49
N ALA A 21 17.72 -13.14 -5.23
CA ALA A 21 17.77 -13.06 -6.70
C ALA A 21 16.57 -13.74 -7.36
N PHE A 22 16.04 -14.82 -6.76
CA PHE A 22 14.84 -15.52 -7.25
C PHE A 22 13.55 -14.70 -7.03
N ILE A 23 13.47 -13.91 -5.94
CA ILE A 23 12.37 -12.99 -5.68
C ILE A 23 12.38 -11.81 -6.68
N ALA A 24 13.56 -11.29 -7.03
CA ALA A 24 13.68 -10.26 -8.07
C ALA A 24 13.30 -10.78 -9.48
N PHE A 25 13.58 -12.05 -9.78
CA PHE A 25 13.23 -12.71 -11.04
C PHE A 25 11.73 -12.99 -11.18
N LEU A 26 11.06 -13.46 -10.12
CA LEU A 26 9.60 -13.69 -10.11
C LEU A 26 8.78 -12.38 -10.26
N CYS A 27 9.29 -11.26 -9.74
CA CYS A 27 8.64 -9.95 -9.89
C CYS A 27 8.74 -9.36 -11.30
N LEU A 28 9.71 -9.79 -12.12
CA LEU A 28 9.97 -9.21 -13.45
C LEU A 28 9.16 -9.84 -14.59
N CYS A 29 8.72 -11.09 -14.44
CA CYS A 29 7.88 -11.80 -15.42
C CYS A 29 6.39 -11.86 -15.03
N SER A 30 6.00 -11.22 -13.93
CA SER A 30 4.61 -11.21 -13.49
C SER A 30 3.75 -10.42 -14.49
N ALA A 31 2.85 -11.12 -15.19
CA ALA A 31 1.68 -10.51 -15.81
C ALA A 31 1.01 -9.55 -14.82
N ILE A 32 0.31 -8.52 -15.31
CA ILE A 32 -0.40 -7.54 -14.46
C ILE A 32 -1.43 -8.31 -13.61
N ARG A 33 -1.02 -8.70 -12.41
CA ARG A 33 -1.90 -9.23 -11.38
C ARG A 33 -2.28 -8.05 -10.51
N PRO A 34 -3.56 -7.92 -10.10
CA PRO A 34 -3.94 -6.92 -9.11
C PRO A 34 -3.06 -7.07 -7.87
N ALA A 35 -2.72 -5.98 -7.19
CA ALA A 35 -1.76 -5.99 -6.07
C ALA A 35 -2.13 -6.99 -4.95
N ALA A 36 -3.43 -7.30 -4.79
CA ALA A 36 -3.92 -8.36 -3.90
C ALA A 36 -3.41 -9.77 -4.27
N ALA A 37 -3.24 -10.05 -5.57
CA ALA A 37 -2.77 -11.32 -6.09
C ALA A 37 -1.23 -11.45 -6.12
N GLN A 38 -0.50 -10.40 -5.72
CA GLN A 38 0.97 -10.42 -5.55
C GLN A 38 1.41 -10.74 -4.11
N GLY A 39 0.48 -10.98 -3.18
CA GLY A 39 0.79 -11.29 -1.77
C GLY A 39 1.33 -10.10 -0.96
N ILE A 40 1.23 -8.87 -1.49
CA ILE A 40 1.61 -7.65 -0.77
C ILE A 40 0.58 -7.41 0.34
N PRO A 41 1.00 -7.24 1.61
CA PRO A 41 0.08 -7.03 2.73
C PRO A 41 -0.49 -5.61 2.70
N LEU A 42 -1.52 -5.40 1.89
CA LEU A 42 -2.18 -4.10 1.74
C LEU A 42 -3.07 -3.77 2.94
N ILE A 43 -2.96 -2.53 3.40
CA ILE A 43 -3.91 -1.92 4.33
C ILE A 43 -4.93 -1.14 3.53
N ARG A 44 -6.20 -1.31 3.87
CA ARG A 44 -7.31 -0.50 3.37
C ARG A 44 -7.90 0.29 4.53
N ASP A 45 -7.89 1.61 4.44
CA ASP A 45 -8.41 2.50 5.49
C ASP A 45 -8.95 3.79 4.87
N THR A 46 -10.22 4.11 5.15
CA THR A 46 -10.91 5.25 4.54
C THR A 46 -10.22 6.58 4.84
N GLU A 47 -9.82 6.79 6.10
CA GLU A 47 -9.24 8.04 6.56
C GLU A 47 -7.86 8.28 5.94
N ILE A 48 -7.03 7.24 5.99
CA ILE A 48 -5.66 7.31 5.51
C ILE A 48 -5.65 7.40 3.98
N GLU A 49 -6.44 6.59 3.26
CA GLU A 49 -6.53 6.68 1.80
C GLU A 49 -7.04 8.05 1.34
N ASN A 50 -8.02 8.65 2.03
CA ASN A 50 -8.49 9.99 1.71
C ASN A 50 -7.40 11.05 1.91
N LEU A 51 -6.63 10.96 3.01
CA LEU A 51 -5.51 11.87 3.25
C LEU A 51 -4.41 11.72 2.19
N LEU A 52 -4.03 10.49 1.83
CA LEU A 52 -3.04 10.24 0.79
C LEU A 52 -3.53 10.69 -0.59
N ASN A 53 -4.83 10.58 -0.86
CA ASN A 53 -5.42 11.13 -2.07
C ASN A 53 -5.33 12.66 -2.11
N ASP A 54 -5.52 13.34 -0.98
CA ASP A 54 -5.37 14.80 -0.89
C ASP A 54 -3.92 15.24 -1.13
N TYR A 55 -2.94 14.44 -0.68
CA TYR A 55 -1.52 14.65 -1.00
C TYR A 55 -1.23 14.43 -2.49
N ALA A 56 -1.74 13.34 -3.04
CA ALA A 56 -1.31 12.84 -4.34
C ALA A 56 -2.00 13.50 -5.53
N ARG A 57 -3.30 13.83 -5.42
CA ARG A 57 -4.09 14.35 -6.55
C ARG A 57 -3.49 15.60 -7.19
N PRO A 58 -3.06 16.65 -6.45
CA PRO A 58 -2.44 17.82 -7.06
C PRO A 58 -1.14 17.48 -7.80
N ILE A 59 -0.33 16.58 -7.22
CA ILE A 59 0.94 16.13 -7.79
C ILE A 59 0.72 15.32 -9.06
N PHE A 60 -0.20 14.34 -9.05
CA PHE A 60 -0.52 13.54 -10.23
C PHE A 60 -1.12 14.37 -11.36
N ARG A 61 -1.91 15.40 -11.04
CA ARG A 61 -2.40 16.38 -12.02
C ARG A 61 -1.24 17.15 -12.64
N ALA A 62 -0.32 17.68 -11.83
CA ALA A 62 0.87 18.39 -12.30
C ALA A 62 1.82 17.50 -13.11
N ALA A 63 1.88 16.20 -12.81
CA ALA A 63 2.67 15.22 -13.53
C ALA A 63 2.03 14.72 -14.84
N GLY A 64 0.82 15.18 -15.20
CA GLY A 64 0.11 14.71 -16.40
C GLY A 64 -0.45 13.28 -16.28
N LEU A 65 -0.42 12.71 -15.08
CA LEU A 65 -0.93 11.36 -14.80
C LEU A 65 -2.46 11.35 -14.66
N GLY A 66 -3.11 12.52 -14.68
CA GLY A 66 -4.57 12.66 -14.58
C GLY A 66 -5.11 12.32 -13.19
N GLU A 67 -6.42 12.46 -13.02
CA GLU A 67 -7.09 12.15 -11.75
C GLU A 67 -7.65 10.73 -11.79
N GLY A 68 -7.26 9.90 -10.83
CA GLY A 68 -7.80 8.54 -10.67
C GLY A 68 -7.13 7.44 -11.50
N ARG A 69 -6.17 7.76 -12.40
CA ARG A 69 -5.38 6.73 -13.11
C ARG A 69 -4.29 6.11 -12.25
N VAL A 70 -3.81 6.86 -11.26
CA VAL A 70 -2.80 6.43 -10.29
C VAL A 70 -3.40 6.50 -8.90
N ALA A 71 -3.32 5.39 -8.16
CA ALA A 71 -3.78 5.28 -6.79
C ALA A 71 -2.60 5.16 -5.83
N VAL A 72 -2.73 5.73 -4.62
CA VAL A 72 -1.78 5.46 -3.53
C VAL A 72 -2.28 4.26 -2.74
N ARG A 73 -1.42 3.28 -2.52
CA ARG A 73 -1.73 2.03 -1.81
C ARG A 73 -0.83 1.90 -0.58
N ILE A 74 -1.42 1.50 0.55
CA ILE A 74 -0.70 1.39 1.82
C ILE A 74 -0.21 -0.05 1.97
N VAL A 75 1.08 -0.22 2.23
CA VAL A 75 1.70 -1.52 2.49
C VAL A 75 2.06 -1.61 3.97
N ARG A 76 1.64 -2.69 4.64
CA ARG A 76 2.01 -2.95 6.03
C ARG A 76 3.49 -3.35 6.08
N SER A 77 4.33 -2.39 6.47
CA SER A 77 5.76 -2.59 6.67
C SER A 77 6.30 -1.45 7.54
N GLU A 78 7.11 -1.77 8.55
CA GLU A 78 7.72 -0.78 9.45
C GLU A 78 8.90 -0.03 8.80
N ILE A 79 9.41 -0.57 7.69
CA ILE A 79 10.48 0.02 6.89
C ILE A 79 9.99 1.29 6.20
N PHE A 80 10.78 2.37 6.27
CA PHE A 80 10.54 3.56 5.47
C PHE A 80 10.72 3.21 4.00
N ASN A 81 9.64 3.23 3.20
CA ASN A 81 9.76 3.05 1.76
C ASN A 81 8.52 3.55 1.02
N ALA A 82 8.72 3.89 -0.25
CA ALA A 82 7.67 4.00 -1.25
C ALA A 82 8.21 3.51 -2.59
N PHE A 83 7.34 3.02 -3.48
CA PHE A 83 7.76 2.54 -4.79
C PHE A 83 6.59 2.45 -5.76
N VAL A 84 6.91 2.32 -7.06
CA VAL A 84 5.95 2.10 -8.15
C VAL A 84 6.25 0.78 -8.84
N LEU A 85 5.22 -0.05 -9.05
CA LEU A 85 5.37 -1.32 -9.79
C LEU A 85 4.78 -1.28 -11.20
N ASP A 86 3.56 -0.76 -11.35
CA ASP A 86 2.74 -0.98 -12.56
C ASP A 86 2.37 0.33 -13.28
N GLY A 87 2.87 1.47 -12.79
CA GLY A 87 2.54 2.81 -13.28
C GLY A 87 1.11 3.26 -12.95
N ARG A 88 0.35 2.44 -12.21
CA ARG A 88 -1.03 2.73 -11.76
C ARG A 88 -1.13 2.81 -10.24
N ASN A 89 -0.14 2.32 -9.52
CA ASN A 89 -0.12 2.34 -8.07
C ASN A 89 1.23 2.88 -7.56
N VAL A 90 1.15 3.85 -6.66
CA VAL A 90 2.25 4.24 -5.78
C VAL A 90 2.04 3.52 -4.46
N PHE A 91 2.95 2.62 -4.10
CA PHE A 91 2.91 1.90 -2.84
C PHE A 91 3.69 2.67 -1.79
N VAL A 92 3.08 2.92 -0.63
CA VAL A 92 3.69 3.63 0.49
C VAL A 92 3.65 2.72 1.71
N HIS A 93 4.80 2.50 2.33
CA HIS A 93 4.87 1.71 3.54
C HIS A 93 4.33 2.47 4.75
N THR A 94 3.73 1.77 5.70
CA THR A 94 3.32 2.34 6.99
C THR A 94 4.49 2.98 7.74
N GLY A 95 5.71 2.47 7.58
CA GLY A 95 6.93 3.06 8.14
C GLY A 95 7.19 4.46 7.61
N ALA A 96 7.00 4.69 6.31
CA ALA A 96 7.14 6.03 5.72
C ALA A 96 6.12 7.00 6.34
N LEU A 97 4.85 6.57 6.44
CA LEU A 97 3.77 7.38 7.00
C LEU A 97 3.98 7.73 8.48
N MET A 98 4.50 6.79 9.28
CA MET A 98 4.69 6.98 10.72
C MET A 98 5.93 7.79 11.08
N GLN A 99 7.01 7.62 10.30
CA GLN A 99 8.30 8.28 10.50
C GLN A 99 8.37 9.68 9.86
N SER A 100 7.39 10.05 9.04
CA SER A 100 7.28 11.40 8.52
C SER A 100 6.60 12.30 9.56
N ASP A 101 7.18 13.46 9.82
CA ASP A 101 6.67 14.41 10.82
C ASP A 101 5.71 15.43 10.21
N THR A 102 5.78 15.64 8.90
CA THR A 102 4.95 16.61 8.18
C THR A 102 4.29 15.97 6.95
N PRO A 103 3.12 16.50 6.52
CA PRO A 103 2.55 16.21 5.21
C PRO A 103 3.57 16.36 4.08
N ASN A 104 4.36 17.44 4.09
CA ASN A 104 5.27 17.78 3.02
C ASN A 104 6.35 16.71 2.76
N GLN A 105 6.78 15.95 3.77
CA GLN A 105 7.71 14.83 3.61
C GLN A 105 7.09 13.70 2.75
N ILE A 106 5.85 13.30 3.04
CA ILE A 106 5.15 12.28 2.24
C ILE A 106 4.77 12.81 0.85
N ILE A 107 4.36 14.07 0.76
CA ILE A 107 4.07 14.71 -0.54
C ILE A 107 5.33 14.73 -1.40
N GLY A 108 6.49 15.03 -0.83
CA GLY A 108 7.79 14.97 -1.50
C GLY A 108 8.12 13.58 -2.03
N VAL A 109 7.94 12.54 -1.21
CA VAL A 109 8.09 11.13 -1.63
C VAL A 109 7.14 10.79 -2.78
N ILE A 110 5.85 11.15 -2.68
CA ILE A 110 4.87 10.90 -3.75
C ILE A 110 5.24 11.65 -5.03
N ALA A 111 5.76 12.88 -4.93
CA ALA A 111 6.22 13.67 -6.08
C ALA A 111 7.42 13.02 -6.78
N HIS A 112 8.34 12.43 -6.01
CA HIS A 112 9.46 11.64 -6.53
C HIS A 112 8.96 10.38 -7.27
N GLU A 113 8.06 9.60 -6.66
CA GLU A 113 7.45 8.42 -7.30
C GLU A 113 6.66 8.79 -8.56
N ALA A 114 5.94 9.91 -8.55
CA ALA A 114 5.26 10.43 -9.73
C ALA A 114 6.26 10.80 -10.85
N GLY A 115 7.46 11.26 -10.49
CA GLY A 115 8.58 11.46 -11.41
C GLY A 115 8.99 10.18 -12.12
N HIS A 116 9.10 9.06 -11.39
CA HIS A 116 9.39 7.75 -11.98
C HIS A 116 8.29 7.26 -12.94
N ILE A 117 7.02 7.49 -12.61
CA ILE A 117 5.90 7.13 -13.50
C ILE A 117 5.94 7.96 -14.78
N ALA A 118 6.02 9.29 -14.64
CA ALA A 118 6.01 10.22 -15.77
C ALA A 118 7.24 10.06 -16.67
N GLY A 119 8.41 9.75 -16.09
CA GLY A 119 9.64 9.46 -16.83
C GLY A 119 9.64 8.12 -17.57
N GLY A 120 8.63 7.26 -17.35
CA GLY A 120 8.51 5.97 -18.04
C GLY A 120 9.63 4.98 -17.73
N HIS A 121 10.43 5.19 -16.68
CA HIS A 121 11.62 4.40 -16.37
C HIS A 121 11.31 2.90 -16.23
N MET A 122 10.14 2.57 -15.64
CA MET A 122 9.69 1.17 -15.49
C MET A 122 9.19 0.55 -16.80
N ALA A 123 8.52 1.33 -17.65
CA ALA A 123 8.07 0.87 -18.97
C ALA A 123 9.26 0.67 -19.91
N ALA A 124 10.27 1.55 -19.85
CA ALA A 124 11.51 1.44 -20.60
C ALA A 124 12.32 0.20 -20.19
N LEU A 125 12.44 -0.08 -18.90
CA LEU A 125 13.09 -1.29 -18.39
C LEU A 125 12.38 -2.57 -18.88
N ARG A 126 11.05 -2.63 -18.73
CA ARG A 126 10.24 -3.77 -19.21
C ARG A 126 10.35 -3.97 -20.71
N SER A 127 10.27 -2.89 -21.49
CA SER A 127 10.35 -2.95 -22.94
C SER A 127 11.72 -3.41 -23.43
N ARG A 128 12.79 -3.13 -22.69
CA ARG A 128 14.12 -3.68 -22.98
C ARG A 128 14.20 -5.15 -22.65
N ILE A 129 13.73 -5.58 -21.48
CA ILE A 129 13.70 -7.01 -21.10
C ILE A 129 12.87 -7.83 -22.08
N ALA A 130 11.72 -7.31 -22.51
CA ALA A 130 10.85 -7.99 -23.47
C ALA A 130 11.42 -8.04 -24.90
N ARG A 131 12.25 -7.05 -25.29
CA ARG A 131 12.90 -7.00 -26.61
C ARG A 131 14.22 -7.75 -26.66
N ASP A 132 14.90 -7.89 -25.53
CA ASP A 132 16.21 -8.51 -25.44
C ASP A 132 16.07 -10.00 -25.09
N GLN A 133 15.80 -10.86 -26.08
CA GLN A 133 15.82 -12.33 -25.97
C GLN A 133 17.23 -12.90 -25.74
N THR A 134 18.22 -12.05 -25.49
CA THR A 134 19.59 -12.51 -25.38
C THR A 134 19.78 -13.15 -24.01
N LYS A 135 20.06 -14.45 -24.01
CA LYS A 135 20.59 -15.27 -22.90
C LYS A 135 21.60 -14.51 -22.01
N ALA A 136 22.24 -13.45 -22.52
CA ALA A 136 23.06 -12.49 -21.79
C ALA A 136 22.43 -11.89 -20.52
N LEU A 137 21.16 -11.44 -20.49
CA LEU A 137 20.58 -10.85 -19.26
C LEU A 137 20.29 -11.92 -18.20
N LEU A 138 19.81 -13.09 -18.61
CA LEU A 138 19.61 -14.26 -17.76
C LEU A 138 20.94 -14.82 -17.23
N MET A 139 21.97 -14.90 -18.07
CA MET A 139 23.34 -15.28 -17.68
C MET A 139 24.01 -14.22 -16.78
N ARG A 140 23.63 -12.95 -16.87
CA ARG A 140 24.09 -11.87 -15.96
C ARG A 140 23.47 -11.95 -14.57
N ILE A 141 22.22 -12.38 -14.46
CA ILE A 141 21.53 -12.60 -13.17
C ILE A 141 22.00 -13.92 -12.53
N LEU A 142 22.22 -14.97 -13.34
CA LEU A 142 22.71 -16.28 -12.89
C LEU A 142 24.23 -16.33 -12.65
N GLY A 143 25.01 -15.50 -13.35
CA GLY A 143 26.48 -15.47 -13.28
C GLY A 143 27.03 -15.04 -11.91
N LEU A 144 26.26 -14.26 -11.15
CA LEU A 144 26.56 -13.92 -9.75
C LEU A 144 26.59 -15.14 -8.82
N GLY A 145 25.84 -16.20 -9.13
CA GLY A 145 25.82 -17.43 -8.33
C GLY A 145 26.88 -18.46 -8.73
N VAL A 146 27.20 -18.55 -10.03
CA VAL A 146 28.08 -19.61 -10.58
C VAL A 146 29.56 -19.28 -10.45
N ALA A 147 29.96 -18.00 -10.54
CA ALA A 147 31.36 -17.58 -10.41
C ALA A 147 31.94 -17.82 -9.01
N ILE A 148 31.08 -17.78 -7.97
CA ILE A 148 31.47 -18.04 -6.57
C ILE A 148 31.72 -19.54 -6.33
N ALA A 149 31.12 -20.42 -7.12
CA ALA A 149 31.19 -21.86 -6.93
C ALA A 149 32.37 -22.55 -7.65
N THR A 150 32.92 -21.92 -8.71
CA THR A 150 33.87 -22.58 -9.63
C THR A 150 35.29 -22.01 -9.59
N GLY A 151 35.54 -20.91 -8.88
CA GLY A 151 36.86 -20.28 -8.80
C GLY A 151 37.33 -19.62 -10.09
N ALA A 152 36.51 -19.61 -11.15
CA ALA A 152 36.79 -18.98 -12.45
C ALA A 152 36.46 -17.48 -12.47
N GLY A 153 36.49 -16.81 -11.31
CA GLY A 153 36.06 -15.42 -11.17
C GLY A 153 36.90 -14.45 -12.00
N GLU A 154 38.23 -14.61 -12.02
CA GLU A 154 39.12 -13.55 -12.50
C GLU A 154 39.07 -13.28 -14.02
N ALA A 155 38.63 -14.24 -14.84
CA ALA A 155 38.60 -14.08 -16.30
C ALA A 155 37.28 -13.49 -16.85
N VAL A 156 36.21 -13.44 -16.06
CA VAL A 156 34.87 -12.98 -16.52
C VAL A 156 34.67 -11.47 -16.29
N PHE A 157 35.45 -10.84 -15.41
CA PHE A 157 35.20 -9.46 -14.96
C PHE A 157 35.73 -8.33 -15.85
N ALA A 158 36.60 -8.61 -16.83
CA ALA A 158 37.30 -7.56 -17.59
C ALA A 158 36.40 -6.70 -18.51
N GLY A 159 35.17 -7.12 -18.80
CA GLY A 159 34.18 -6.35 -19.58
C GLY A 159 32.90 -5.98 -18.81
N GLU A 160 32.69 -6.54 -17.62
CA GLU A 160 31.45 -6.38 -16.84
C GLU A 160 31.46 -5.13 -15.96
N GLU A 161 32.63 -4.63 -15.59
CA GLU A 161 32.76 -3.40 -14.80
C GLU A 161 32.13 -2.20 -15.52
N LEU A 162 32.36 -2.07 -16.84
CA LEU A 162 31.75 -1.02 -17.66
C LEU A 162 30.23 -1.13 -17.70
N ILE A 163 29.70 -2.37 -17.71
CA ILE A 163 28.26 -2.64 -17.75
C ILE A 163 27.62 -2.30 -16.40
N ILE A 164 28.20 -2.74 -15.29
CA ILE A 164 27.73 -2.40 -13.93
C ILE A 164 27.81 -0.89 -13.70
N ARG A 165 28.93 -0.25 -14.08
CA ARG A 165 29.09 1.21 -14.02
C ARG A 165 28.03 1.93 -14.86
N SER A 166 27.71 1.44 -16.06
CA SER A 166 26.68 2.03 -16.92
C SER A 166 25.27 1.91 -16.33
N LEU A 167 24.90 0.76 -15.74
CA LEU A 167 23.60 0.55 -15.09
C LEU A 167 23.45 1.41 -13.81
N LEU A 168 24.53 1.55 -13.03
CA LEU A 168 24.55 2.44 -11.87
C LEU A 168 24.47 3.92 -12.29
N ALA A 169 25.15 4.29 -13.37
CA ALA A 169 25.05 5.65 -13.94
C ALA A 169 23.64 5.94 -14.47
N GLU A 170 23.01 5.00 -15.15
CA GLU A 170 21.63 5.12 -15.63
C GLU A 170 20.66 5.28 -14.46
N ARG A 171 20.77 4.46 -13.40
CA ARG A 171 19.95 4.62 -12.20
C ARG A 171 20.15 6.01 -11.56
N ARG A 172 21.38 6.47 -11.38
CA ARG A 172 21.64 7.84 -10.87
C ARG A 172 21.01 8.92 -11.76
N SER A 173 21.03 8.75 -13.08
CA SER A 173 20.37 9.66 -14.01
C SER A 173 18.84 9.62 -13.87
N GLN A 174 18.25 8.44 -13.66
CA GLN A 174 16.82 8.28 -13.44
C GLN A 174 16.37 8.93 -12.14
N GLU A 175 17.13 8.75 -11.07
CA GLU A 175 16.91 9.40 -9.77
C GLU A 175 16.98 10.94 -9.87
N ALA A 176 18.01 11.48 -10.53
CA ALA A 176 18.15 12.92 -10.72
C ALA A 176 17.01 13.51 -11.58
N ALA A 177 16.56 12.77 -12.60
CA ALA A 177 15.42 13.17 -13.42
C ALA A 177 14.11 13.14 -12.61
N ALA A 178 13.92 12.12 -11.76
CA ALA A 178 12.78 12.02 -10.86
C ALA A 178 12.76 13.16 -9.83
N ASP A 179 13.90 13.52 -9.24
CA ASP A 179 14.00 14.66 -8.33
C ASP A 179 13.64 15.99 -8.98
N GLN A 180 14.19 16.24 -10.17
CA GLN A 180 13.90 17.46 -10.90
C GLN A 180 12.41 17.51 -11.29
N ALA A 181 11.82 16.37 -11.66
CA ALA A 181 10.40 16.26 -11.92
C ALA A 181 9.55 16.53 -10.67
N ALA A 182 9.91 15.93 -9.54
CA ALA A 182 9.26 16.14 -8.25
C ALA A 182 9.21 17.62 -7.88
N LEU A 183 10.35 18.33 -7.99
CA LEU A 183 10.41 19.76 -7.71
C LEU A 183 9.58 20.59 -8.68
N ARG A 184 9.51 20.22 -9.97
CA ARG A 184 8.59 20.88 -10.92
C ARG A 184 7.14 20.72 -10.47
N TYR A 185 6.74 19.54 -10.00
CA TYR A 185 5.37 19.28 -9.54
C TYR A 185 5.05 20.01 -8.24
N LEU A 186 5.99 20.04 -7.29
CA LEU A 186 5.86 20.77 -6.04
C LEU A 186 5.74 22.28 -6.31
N ASN A 187 6.58 22.83 -7.18
CA ASN A 187 6.49 24.23 -7.59
C ASN A 187 5.18 24.55 -8.32
N ALA A 188 4.73 23.69 -9.24
CA ALA A 188 3.47 23.86 -9.95
C ALA A 188 2.25 23.84 -9.00
N THR A 189 2.36 23.08 -7.90
CA THR A 189 1.33 22.99 -6.85
C THR A 189 1.55 23.98 -5.70
N ARG A 190 2.57 24.84 -5.80
CA ARG A 190 2.95 25.86 -4.80
C ARG A 190 3.28 25.28 -3.41
N GLN A 191 3.80 24.07 -3.39
CA GLN A 191 4.20 23.35 -2.18
C GLN A 191 5.71 23.46 -2.00
N SER A 192 6.16 23.45 -0.75
CA SER A 192 7.60 23.47 -0.45
C SER A 192 8.26 22.15 -0.88
N GLY A 193 9.50 22.23 -1.36
CA GLY A 193 10.38 21.06 -1.55
C GLY A 193 11.15 20.66 -0.29
N ARG A 194 10.96 21.39 0.81
CA ARG A 194 11.75 21.22 2.03
C ARG A 194 11.55 19.86 2.69
N GLY A 195 10.33 19.33 2.72
CA GLY A 195 10.05 17.99 3.28
C GLY A 195 10.77 16.90 2.49
N MET A 196 10.79 16.99 1.16
CA MET A 196 11.59 16.07 0.32
C MET A 196 13.07 16.14 0.67
N LEU A 197 13.61 17.36 0.82
CA LEU A 197 15.01 17.59 1.21
C LEU A 197 15.31 17.00 2.59
N GLU A 198 14.49 17.29 3.61
CA GLU A 198 14.63 16.76 4.97
C GLU A 198 14.60 15.22 5.00
N THR A 199 13.71 14.60 4.20
CA THR A 199 13.68 13.14 4.05
C THR A 199 15.00 12.63 3.47
N PHE A 200 15.55 13.27 2.43
CA PHE A 200 16.78 12.81 1.80
C PHE A 200 18.02 13.06 2.69
N GLU A 201 18.06 14.18 3.40
CA GLU A 201 19.12 14.50 4.37
C GLU A 201 19.19 13.45 5.49
N ARG A 202 18.04 12.98 5.98
CA ARG A 202 17.94 11.90 6.97
C ARG A 202 18.63 10.62 6.50
N PHE A 203 18.54 10.30 5.21
CA PHE A 203 19.07 9.06 4.65
C PHE A 203 20.48 9.19 4.06
N ALA A 204 20.93 10.40 3.76
CA ALA A 204 22.26 10.65 3.19
C ALA A 204 23.43 10.18 4.08
N GLN A 205 23.23 10.16 5.41
CA GLN A 205 24.25 9.65 6.35
C GLN A 205 24.47 8.13 6.23
N GLN A 206 23.58 7.41 5.54
CA GLN A 206 23.66 5.96 5.37
C GLN A 206 24.37 5.52 4.08
N GLU A 207 24.75 6.45 3.19
CA GLU A 207 25.40 6.12 1.92
C GLU A 207 26.77 5.41 2.13
N PHE A 208 27.44 5.73 3.25
CA PHE A 208 28.74 5.18 3.65
C PHE A 208 28.66 3.85 4.42
N VAL A 209 27.46 3.36 4.70
CA VAL A 209 27.23 2.10 5.39
C VAL A 209 27.28 0.95 4.37
N SER A 210 27.77 -0.23 4.76
CA SER A 210 27.73 -1.41 3.86
C SER A 210 26.30 -1.73 3.39
N ASP A 211 26.12 -2.18 2.14
CA ASP A 211 24.80 -2.42 1.53
C ASP A 211 23.87 -3.35 2.33
N ALA A 212 24.44 -4.27 3.14
CA ALA A 212 23.68 -5.15 4.02
C ALA A 212 23.00 -4.42 5.19
N HIS A 213 23.48 -3.22 5.55
CA HIS A 213 23.01 -2.42 6.67
C HIS A 213 22.39 -1.08 6.24
N LYS A 214 22.29 -0.80 4.93
CA LYS A 214 21.60 0.39 4.40
C LYS A 214 20.08 0.24 4.52
N ASP A 215 19.40 1.35 4.82
CA ASP A 215 17.94 1.40 4.79
C ASP A 215 17.42 0.97 3.40
N PRO A 216 16.36 0.15 3.31
CA PRO A 216 15.77 -0.26 2.05
C PRO A 216 15.39 0.90 1.12
N PHE A 217 15.04 2.08 1.65
CA PHE A 217 14.85 3.29 0.87
C PHE A 217 16.13 3.72 0.14
N VAL A 218 17.27 3.78 0.82
CA VAL A 218 18.57 4.13 0.19
C VAL A 218 18.98 3.10 -0.85
N ARG A 219 18.66 1.82 -0.62
CA ARG A 219 18.95 0.73 -1.57
C ARG A 219 18.12 0.82 -2.84
N SER A 220 16.88 1.31 -2.74
CA SER A 220 15.98 1.50 -3.89
C SER A 220 16.21 2.85 -4.58
N HIS A 221 16.56 3.88 -3.80
CA HIS A 221 16.81 5.26 -4.22
C HIS A 221 18.17 5.76 -3.69
N PRO A 222 19.30 5.43 -4.35
CA PRO A 222 20.63 5.83 -3.88
C PRO A 222 20.78 7.35 -3.74
N VAL A 223 21.18 7.83 -2.56
CA VAL A 223 21.29 9.26 -2.24
C VAL A 223 22.76 9.68 -2.34
N ALA A 224 23.25 9.88 -3.57
CA ALA A 224 24.59 10.40 -3.79
C ALA A 224 24.75 11.82 -3.19
N THR A 225 25.91 12.14 -2.62
CA THR A 225 26.21 13.47 -2.06
C THR A 225 25.94 14.61 -3.06
N ASP A 226 26.31 14.40 -4.33
CA ASP A 226 26.13 15.39 -5.39
C ASP A 226 24.64 15.58 -5.76
N ARG A 227 23.85 14.52 -5.66
CA ARG A 227 22.40 14.55 -5.87
C ARG A 227 21.74 15.37 -4.77
N LEU A 228 22.12 15.13 -3.50
CA LEU A 228 21.61 15.91 -2.37
C LEU A 228 22.00 17.39 -2.46
N ALA A 229 23.24 17.70 -2.80
CA ALA A 229 23.70 19.08 -2.96
C ALA A 229 22.90 19.82 -4.05
N ARG A 230 22.68 19.18 -5.19
CA ARG A 230 21.85 19.71 -6.27
C ARG A 230 20.40 19.90 -5.84
N LEU A 231 19.82 18.90 -5.16
CA LEU A 231 18.46 18.97 -4.65
C LEU A 231 18.32 20.15 -3.69
N ARG A 232 19.26 20.33 -2.76
CA ARG A 232 19.28 21.46 -1.82
C ARG A 232 19.25 22.80 -2.56
N THR A 233 20.14 23.02 -3.53
CA THR A 233 20.15 24.26 -4.32
C THR A 233 18.82 24.51 -5.03
N LEU A 234 18.21 23.49 -5.63
CA LEU A 234 16.93 23.63 -6.35
C LEU A 234 15.76 23.88 -5.39
N VAL A 235 15.77 23.28 -4.20
CA VAL A 235 14.74 23.45 -3.17
C VAL A 235 14.83 24.84 -2.56
N GLU A 236 16.03 25.29 -2.17
CA GLU A 236 16.25 26.59 -1.53
C GLU A 236 16.02 27.77 -2.47
N SER A 237 16.23 27.58 -3.78
CA SER A 237 15.94 28.60 -4.80
C SER A 237 14.45 28.68 -5.19
N SER A 238 13.61 27.74 -4.73
CA SER A 238 12.18 27.79 -5.01
C SER A 238 11.51 28.96 -4.27
N PRO A 239 10.60 29.72 -4.94
CA PRO A 239 9.81 30.75 -4.26
C PRO A 239 8.87 30.15 -3.19
N TYR A 240 8.65 28.84 -3.20
CA TYR A 240 7.77 28.14 -2.26
C TYR A 240 8.54 27.47 -1.12
N TYR A 241 9.85 27.69 -0.98
CA TYR A 241 10.69 27.05 0.05
C TYR A 241 10.12 27.19 1.48
N ASN A 242 9.64 28.40 1.83
CA ASN A 242 9.11 28.70 3.16
C ASN A 242 7.60 28.47 3.31
N VAL A 243 6.92 27.94 2.29
CA VAL A 243 5.50 27.57 2.39
C VAL A 243 5.36 26.43 3.40
N LYS A 244 4.49 26.63 4.39
CA LYS A 244 4.18 25.62 5.41
C LYS A 244 2.92 24.87 5.04
N ASP A 245 2.84 23.60 5.45
CA ASP A 245 1.61 22.84 5.37
C ASP A 245 0.49 23.52 6.19
N PRO A 246 -0.76 23.55 5.68
CA PRO A 246 -1.88 24.08 6.45
C PRO A 246 -2.03 23.34 7.78
N PRO A 247 -2.33 24.03 8.91
CA PRO A 247 -2.47 23.38 10.22
C PRO A 247 -3.51 22.25 10.25
N GLN A 248 -4.58 22.36 9.47
CA GLN A 248 -5.60 21.31 9.34
C GLN A 248 -5.05 20.05 8.65
N LEU A 249 -4.15 20.22 7.66
CA LEU A 249 -3.52 19.11 6.98
C LEU A 249 -2.51 18.42 7.90
N GLN A 250 -1.74 19.19 8.67
CA GLN A 250 -0.86 18.67 9.71
C GLN A 250 -1.64 17.87 10.75
N LEU A 251 -2.77 18.39 11.25
CA LEU A 251 -3.61 17.66 12.20
C LEU A 251 -4.07 16.31 11.62
N ARG A 252 -4.53 16.28 10.37
CA ARG A 252 -4.93 15.01 9.72
C ARG A 252 -3.76 14.04 9.56
N HIS A 253 -2.56 14.55 9.29
CA HIS A 253 -1.33 13.76 9.26
C HIS A 253 -1.02 13.15 10.63
N ASP A 254 -1.13 13.93 11.71
CA ASP A 254 -0.89 13.45 13.06
C ASP A 254 -1.96 12.43 13.49
N MET A 255 -3.21 12.60 13.07
CA MET A 255 -4.30 11.63 13.27
C MET A 255 -4.01 10.31 12.54
N MET A 256 -3.52 10.35 11.30
CA MET A 256 -3.07 9.15 10.57
C MET A 256 -1.94 8.44 11.33
N ARG A 257 -0.90 9.16 11.77
CA ARG A 257 0.21 8.59 12.55
C ARG A 257 -0.28 7.95 13.85
N ALA A 258 -1.17 8.63 14.56
CA ALA A 258 -1.81 8.14 15.78
C ALA A 258 -2.63 6.86 15.55
N LYS A 259 -3.42 6.82 14.47
CA LYS A 259 -4.23 5.65 14.10
C LYS A 259 -3.34 4.44 13.78
N LEU A 260 -2.32 4.66 12.94
CA LEU A 260 -1.36 3.62 12.57
C LEU A 260 -0.63 3.10 13.82
N ALA A 261 -0.14 3.99 14.69
CA ALA A 261 0.49 3.60 15.95
C ALA A 261 -0.46 2.75 16.81
N GLY A 262 -1.71 3.20 16.99
CA GLY A 262 -2.72 2.49 17.77
C GLY A 262 -2.99 1.05 17.31
N TYR A 263 -3.01 0.80 16.00
CA TYR A 263 -3.30 -0.52 15.44
C TYR A 263 -2.07 -1.40 15.21
N LEU A 264 -0.91 -0.81 14.90
CA LEU A 264 0.26 -1.55 14.44
C LEU A 264 1.31 -1.75 15.53
N GLU A 265 1.38 -0.86 16.52
CA GLU A 265 2.35 -0.97 17.61
C GLU A 265 1.77 -1.70 18.82
N ARG A 266 2.67 -2.13 19.72
CA ARG A 266 2.25 -2.70 21.00
C ARG A 266 1.63 -1.60 21.86
N PRO A 267 0.53 -1.86 22.61
CA PRO A 267 -0.14 -0.85 23.42
C PRO A 267 0.79 -0.07 24.36
N GLN A 268 1.78 -0.73 24.97
CA GLN A 268 2.75 -0.07 25.85
C GLN A 268 3.60 0.99 25.12
N VAL A 269 3.98 0.73 23.86
CA VAL A 269 4.72 1.70 23.03
C VAL A 269 3.84 2.91 22.74
N VAL A 270 2.56 2.66 22.42
CA VAL A 270 1.58 3.73 22.17
C VAL A 270 1.37 4.59 23.43
N PHE A 271 1.22 3.98 24.61
CA PHE A 271 1.04 4.73 25.86
C PHE A 271 2.28 5.53 26.27
N ASN A 272 3.48 5.08 25.91
CA ASN A 272 4.71 5.83 26.14
C ASN A 272 4.86 6.99 25.16
N ARG A 273 4.52 6.78 23.87
CA ARG A 273 4.56 7.83 22.84
C ARG A 273 3.48 8.90 23.06
N TYR A 274 2.30 8.48 23.52
CA TYR A 274 1.15 9.34 23.77
C TYR A 274 0.76 9.25 25.25
N PRO A 275 1.56 9.82 26.17
CA PRO A 275 1.32 9.73 27.61
C PRO A 275 0.00 10.39 28.00
N ARG A 276 -0.56 10.03 29.16
CA ARG A 276 -1.84 10.60 29.66
C ARG A 276 -1.82 12.12 29.82
N SER A 277 -0.65 12.72 30.01
CA SER A 277 -0.45 14.18 30.06
C SER A 277 -0.67 14.86 28.70
N ASP A 278 -0.48 14.13 27.59
CA ASP A 278 -0.77 14.62 26.25
C ASP A 278 -2.27 14.49 25.95
N ASN A 279 -2.97 15.62 26.06
CA ASN A 279 -4.40 15.75 25.80
C ASN A 279 -4.73 16.14 24.36
N SER A 280 -3.75 16.10 23.45
CA SER A 280 -4.01 16.36 22.03
C SER A 280 -5.02 15.36 21.46
N LEU A 281 -5.71 15.77 20.38
CA LEU A 281 -6.67 14.90 19.69
C LEU A 281 -6.00 13.62 19.14
N PRO A 282 -4.84 13.67 18.46
CA PRO A 282 -4.13 12.47 18.01
C PRO A 282 -3.74 11.53 19.15
N ALA A 283 -3.25 12.07 20.27
CA ALA A 283 -2.85 11.25 21.41
C ALA A 283 -4.02 10.49 22.03
N ARG A 284 -5.17 11.15 22.21
CA ARG A 284 -6.40 10.49 22.67
C ARG A 284 -6.90 9.46 21.65
N TYR A 285 -6.77 9.74 20.36
CA TYR A 285 -7.14 8.81 19.29
C TYR A 285 -6.29 7.54 19.30
N ALA A 286 -4.96 7.68 19.37
CA ALA A 286 -4.04 6.55 19.48
C ALA A 286 -4.32 5.71 20.73
N ARG A 287 -4.55 6.36 21.89
CA ARG A 287 -4.84 5.69 23.16
C ARG A 287 -6.17 4.93 23.15
N ALA A 288 -7.20 5.44 22.48
CA ALA A 288 -8.48 4.75 22.33
C ALA A 288 -8.31 3.41 21.61
N ILE A 289 -7.53 3.43 20.51
CA ILE A 289 -7.20 2.23 19.74
C ILE A 289 -6.32 1.30 20.57
N ALA A 290 -5.24 1.79 21.17
CA ALA A 290 -4.35 0.94 21.98
C ALA A 290 -5.06 0.33 23.20
N THR A 291 -6.00 1.04 23.82
CA THR A 291 -6.83 0.53 24.93
C THR A 291 -7.70 -0.63 24.48
N PHE A 292 -8.32 -0.54 23.30
CA PHE A 292 -9.06 -1.65 22.70
C PHE A 292 -8.14 -2.83 22.37
N MET A 293 -6.99 -2.55 21.72
CA MET A 293 -6.02 -3.56 21.28
C MET A 293 -5.30 -4.24 22.46
N GLN A 294 -5.21 -3.60 23.62
CA GLN A 294 -4.67 -4.19 24.85
C GLN A 294 -5.53 -5.37 25.33
N GLY A 295 -6.83 -5.36 25.04
CA GLY A 295 -7.77 -6.39 25.46
C GLY A 295 -8.01 -6.43 26.98
N GLY A 296 -8.76 -7.44 27.41
CA GLY A 296 -9.19 -7.60 28.80
C GLY A 296 -10.62 -7.07 29.06
N PRO A 297 -11.19 -7.35 30.25
CA PRO A 297 -12.63 -7.13 30.51
C PRO A 297 -13.08 -5.67 30.38
N GLN A 298 -12.19 -4.72 30.66
CA GLN A 298 -12.47 -3.29 30.63
C GLN A 298 -12.01 -2.59 29.35
N ALA A 299 -11.37 -3.30 28.41
CA ALA A 299 -10.84 -2.70 27.19
C ALA A 299 -11.93 -2.09 26.33
N LEU A 300 -13.00 -2.84 26.04
CA LEU A 300 -14.09 -2.34 25.20
C LEU A 300 -14.83 -1.17 25.87
N PRO A 301 -15.35 -1.26 27.12
CA PRO A 301 -16.01 -0.12 27.76
C PRO A 301 -15.12 1.14 27.83
N SER A 302 -13.84 0.97 28.18
CA SER A 302 -12.90 2.09 28.28
C SER A 302 -12.61 2.72 26.92
N ALA A 303 -12.40 1.89 25.88
CA ALA A 303 -12.15 2.38 24.53
C ALA A 303 -13.38 3.09 23.96
N LEU A 304 -14.60 2.57 24.17
CA LEU A 304 -15.84 3.23 23.76
C LEU A 304 -16.03 4.57 24.47
N ALA A 305 -15.75 4.66 25.77
CA ALA A 305 -15.82 5.93 26.50
C ALA A 305 -14.81 6.96 25.96
N GLN A 306 -13.61 6.52 25.59
CA GLN A 306 -12.61 7.38 24.95
C GLN A 306 -13.06 7.84 23.56
N VAL A 307 -13.62 6.94 22.73
CA VAL A 307 -14.18 7.29 21.42
C VAL A 307 -15.37 8.24 21.54
N ASP A 308 -16.25 8.05 22.52
CA ASP A 308 -17.38 8.95 22.77
C ASP A 308 -16.93 10.34 23.22
N ALA A 309 -15.79 10.47 23.90
CA ALA A 309 -15.17 11.77 24.14
C ALA A 309 -14.68 12.44 22.85
N LEU A 310 -14.06 11.67 21.94
CA LEU A 310 -13.63 12.17 20.62
C LEU A 310 -14.82 12.63 19.77
N ILE A 311 -15.91 11.86 19.76
CA ILE A 311 -17.15 12.20 19.04
C ILE A 311 -17.78 13.48 19.61
N ARG A 312 -17.81 13.66 20.93
CA ARG A 312 -18.33 14.90 21.54
C ARG A 312 -17.52 16.14 21.15
N GLU A 313 -16.20 16.00 21.01
CA GLU A 313 -15.33 17.11 20.61
C GLU A 313 -15.40 17.41 19.10
N LYS A 314 -15.56 16.37 18.26
CA LYS A 314 -15.65 16.47 16.80
C LYS A 314 -16.81 15.62 16.26
N PRO A 315 -18.07 16.09 16.41
CA PRO A 315 -19.26 15.32 16.03
C PRO A 315 -19.44 15.16 14.51
N ASP A 316 -18.69 15.92 13.72
CA ASP A 316 -18.66 15.90 12.26
C ASP A 316 -17.59 14.97 11.69
N ASN A 317 -16.71 14.39 12.52
CA ASN A 317 -15.66 13.48 12.05
C ASN A 317 -16.21 12.06 11.82
N PRO A 318 -16.34 11.57 10.57
CA PRO A 318 -16.87 10.23 10.28
C PRO A 318 -16.04 9.10 10.88
N TYR A 319 -14.72 9.29 11.00
CA TYR A 319 -13.78 8.22 11.36
C TYR A 319 -13.87 7.83 12.84
N PHE A 320 -14.41 8.69 13.70
CA PHE A 320 -14.67 8.35 15.09
C PHE A 320 -15.89 7.44 15.24
N TYR A 321 -16.92 7.66 14.43
CA TYR A 321 -18.05 6.75 14.34
C TYR A 321 -17.67 5.42 13.67
N GLU A 322 -16.84 5.45 12.63
CA GLU A 322 -16.26 4.25 12.01
C GLU A 322 -15.49 3.44 13.06
N LEU A 323 -14.61 4.09 13.85
CA LEU A 323 -13.85 3.44 14.90
C LEU A 323 -14.75 2.79 15.97
N LYS A 324 -15.81 3.50 16.40
CA LYS A 324 -16.80 2.95 17.34
C LYS A 324 -17.45 1.68 16.79
N GLY A 325 -17.83 1.71 15.51
CA GLY A 325 -18.38 0.56 14.80
C GLY A 325 -17.41 -0.61 14.67
N ASP A 326 -16.14 -0.34 14.37
CA ASP A 326 -15.07 -1.35 14.29
C ASP A 326 -14.88 -2.05 15.64
N PHE A 327 -14.77 -1.31 16.74
CA PHE A 327 -14.63 -1.89 18.09
C PHE A 327 -15.81 -2.78 18.46
N LEU A 328 -17.04 -2.32 18.23
CA LEU A 328 -18.26 -3.09 18.52
C LEU A 328 -18.32 -4.36 17.67
N THR A 329 -17.99 -4.27 16.38
CA THR A 329 -17.99 -5.43 15.47
C THR A 329 -16.95 -6.46 15.90
N ARG A 330 -15.71 -6.04 16.18
CA ARG A 330 -14.62 -6.93 16.62
C ARG A 330 -14.87 -7.55 18.00
N ALA A 331 -15.65 -6.87 18.84
CA ALA A 331 -16.07 -7.40 20.14
C ALA A 331 -17.33 -8.30 20.07
N GLY A 332 -17.79 -8.67 18.87
CA GLY A 332 -18.96 -9.54 18.71
C GLY A 332 -20.30 -8.85 19.02
N ARG A 333 -20.36 -7.52 18.94
CA ARG A 333 -21.58 -6.70 19.14
C ARG A 333 -22.01 -6.00 17.83
N PRO A 334 -22.22 -6.74 16.72
CA PRO A 334 -22.48 -6.15 15.40
C PRO A 334 -23.78 -5.35 15.34
N GLN A 335 -24.81 -5.74 16.11
CA GLN A 335 -26.08 -4.99 16.15
C GLN A 335 -25.88 -3.56 16.66
N GLU A 336 -25.03 -3.37 17.66
CA GLU A 336 -24.72 -2.06 18.22
C GLU A 336 -23.80 -1.23 17.32
N ALA A 337 -23.02 -1.90 16.46
CA ALA A 337 -22.15 -1.25 15.48
C ALA A 337 -22.93 -0.57 14.34
N ILE A 338 -24.18 -0.98 14.06
CA ILE A 338 -24.95 -0.49 12.91
C ILE A 338 -25.21 1.02 12.99
N ALA A 339 -25.68 1.52 14.13
CA ALA A 339 -25.99 2.94 14.30
C ALA A 339 -24.77 3.87 14.10
N PRO A 340 -23.62 3.65 14.75
CA PRO A 340 -22.43 4.45 14.48
C PRO A 340 -21.93 4.29 13.04
N LEU A 341 -21.96 3.08 12.45
CA LEU A 341 -21.53 2.90 11.06
C LEU A 341 -22.44 3.62 10.04
N ARG A 342 -23.76 3.70 10.29
CA ARG A 342 -24.67 4.52 9.48
C ARG A 342 -24.32 6.00 9.56
N GLN A 343 -24.00 6.50 10.76
CA GLN A 343 -23.58 7.88 10.95
C GLN A 343 -22.23 8.16 10.27
N ALA A 344 -21.26 7.25 10.39
CA ALA A 344 -19.98 7.30 9.69
C ALA A 344 -20.19 7.37 8.17
N LEU A 345 -21.08 6.53 7.63
CA LEU A 345 -21.38 6.50 6.20
C LEU A 345 -22.02 7.81 5.72
N LYS A 346 -22.92 8.40 6.52
CA LYS A 346 -23.54 9.68 6.23
C LYS A 346 -22.51 10.81 6.18
N LEU A 347 -21.67 10.91 7.21
CA LEU A 347 -20.66 11.98 7.34
C LEU A 347 -19.51 11.84 6.33
N SER A 348 -19.20 10.61 5.88
CA SER A 348 -18.18 10.34 4.87
C SER A 348 -18.69 10.44 3.42
N ASN A 349 -19.92 10.93 3.21
CA ASN A 349 -20.57 11.00 1.90
C ASN A 349 -20.60 9.66 1.16
N GLY A 350 -20.81 8.57 1.90
CA GLY A 350 -21.01 7.25 1.30
C GLY A 350 -19.74 6.45 1.00
N ALA A 351 -18.62 6.71 1.68
CA ALA A 351 -17.34 6.06 1.45
C ALA A 351 -17.42 4.52 1.35
N SER A 352 -16.82 3.96 0.29
CA SER A 352 -16.95 2.53 -0.06
C SER A 352 -16.50 1.57 1.05
N LEU A 353 -15.39 1.82 1.74
CA LEU A 353 -14.92 0.94 2.82
C LEU A 353 -15.84 0.97 4.05
N ILE A 354 -16.34 2.15 4.45
CA ILE A 354 -17.34 2.28 5.53
C ILE A 354 -18.64 1.58 5.15
N ARG A 355 -19.02 1.65 3.86
CA ARG A 355 -20.18 0.93 3.32
C ARG A 355 -20.05 -0.59 3.47
N VAL A 356 -18.86 -1.14 3.23
CA VAL A 356 -18.56 -2.57 3.44
C VAL A 356 -18.58 -2.91 4.93
N ALA A 357 -18.04 -2.05 5.80
CA ALA A 357 -18.08 -2.24 7.25
C ALA A 357 -19.53 -2.28 7.77
N LEU A 358 -20.37 -1.33 7.35
CA LEU A 358 -21.80 -1.32 7.69
C LEU A 358 -22.50 -2.59 7.21
N ALA A 359 -22.32 -2.97 5.93
CA ALA A 359 -22.94 -4.18 5.39
C ALA A 359 -22.50 -5.44 6.13
N SER A 360 -21.23 -5.52 6.52
CA SER A 360 -20.71 -6.65 7.29
C SER A 360 -21.33 -6.70 8.70
N ALA A 361 -21.52 -5.56 9.35
CA ALA A 361 -22.23 -5.48 10.64
C ALA A 361 -23.72 -5.87 10.51
N LEU A 362 -24.40 -5.45 9.43
CA LEU A 362 -25.78 -5.84 9.13
C LEU A 362 -25.92 -7.36 8.94
N LEU A 363 -24.99 -8.00 8.22
CA LEU A 363 -25.01 -9.45 8.03
C LEU A 363 -24.68 -10.21 9.32
N ALA A 364 -23.72 -9.69 10.10
CA ALA A 364 -23.29 -10.28 11.36
C ALA A 364 -24.32 -10.14 12.49
N SER A 365 -25.27 -9.20 12.41
CA SER A 365 -26.37 -9.09 13.38
C SER A 365 -27.39 -10.23 13.28
N ASN A 366 -27.31 -11.05 12.22
CA ASN A 366 -28.23 -12.17 11.95
C ASN A 366 -29.71 -11.78 11.94
N ASN A 367 -30.03 -10.51 11.67
CA ASN A 367 -31.38 -10.05 11.45
C ASN A 367 -31.74 -10.18 9.96
N PRO A 368 -32.68 -11.06 9.56
CA PRO A 368 -33.06 -11.23 8.16
C PRO A 368 -33.59 -9.94 7.51
N GLY A 369 -34.20 -9.05 8.31
CA GLY A 369 -34.79 -7.80 7.83
C GLY A 369 -33.79 -6.77 7.29
N VAL A 370 -32.49 -6.94 7.56
CA VAL A 370 -31.44 -6.01 7.09
C VAL A 370 -30.56 -6.59 5.99
N VAL A 371 -30.78 -7.83 5.57
CA VAL A 371 -29.93 -8.48 4.55
C VAL A 371 -30.05 -7.78 3.20
N GLN A 372 -31.24 -7.32 2.81
CA GLN A 372 -31.43 -6.56 1.57
C GLN A 372 -30.71 -5.20 1.62
N GLU A 373 -30.72 -4.50 2.76
CA GLU A 373 -29.95 -3.27 2.97
C GLU A 373 -28.45 -3.53 2.78
N ALA A 374 -27.93 -4.64 3.33
CA ALA A 374 -26.54 -5.04 3.15
C ALA A 374 -26.19 -5.25 1.67
N VAL A 375 -27.06 -5.92 0.90
CA VAL A 375 -26.90 -6.09 -0.56
C VAL A 375 -26.81 -4.73 -1.26
N ASP A 376 -27.70 -3.79 -0.93
CA ASP A 376 -27.75 -2.48 -1.59
C ASP A 376 -26.48 -1.66 -1.33
N HIS A 377 -25.92 -1.77 -0.12
CA HIS A 377 -24.62 -1.20 0.21
C HIS A 377 -23.49 -1.90 -0.55
N LEU A 378 -23.42 -3.23 -0.53
CA LEU A 378 -22.32 -3.96 -1.15
C LEU A 378 -22.30 -3.80 -2.69
N ARG A 379 -23.47 -3.77 -3.34
CA ARG A 379 -23.58 -3.51 -4.78
C ARG A 379 -23.04 -2.14 -5.19
N LYS A 380 -23.26 -1.11 -4.38
CA LYS A 380 -22.68 0.22 -4.62
C LYS A 380 -21.16 0.19 -4.43
N SER A 381 -20.69 -0.46 -3.36
CA SER A 381 -19.25 -0.55 -3.05
C SER A 381 -18.45 -1.23 -4.15
N VAL A 382 -18.91 -2.38 -4.68
CA VAL A 382 -18.19 -3.15 -5.71
C VAL A 382 -18.16 -2.48 -7.10
N VAL A 383 -18.91 -1.40 -7.29
CA VAL A 383 -18.82 -0.55 -8.49
C VAL A 383 -17.75 0.52 -8.31
N GLU A 384 -17.58 1.04 -7.09
CA GLU A 384 -16.62 2.10 -6.76
C GLU A 384 -15.20 1.56 -6.51
N ASP A 385 -15.10 0.35 -5.95
CA ASP A 385 -13.83 -0.26 -5.52
C ASP A 385 -13.83 -1.77 -5.77
N GLU A 386 -12.77 -2.26 -6.43
CA GLU A 386 -12.52 -3.69 -6.62
C GLU A 386 -12.03 -4.32 -5.31
N ASN A 387 -12.98 -4.59 -4.42
CA ASN A 387 -12.72 -5.11 -3.09
C ASN A 387 -13.17 -6.58 -2.96
N PRO A 388 -12.24 -7.55 -2.90
CA PRO A 388 -12.58 -8.95 -2.74
C PRO A 388 -13.45 -9.24 -1.51
N ARG A 389 -13.22 -8.51 -0.40
CA ARG A 389 -14.03 -8.68 0.82
C ARG A 389 -15.48 -8.24 0.61
N ALA A 390 -15.69 -7.16 -0.14
CA ALA A 390 -17.04 -6.70 -0.48
C ALA A 390 -17.77 -7.75 -1.34
N PHE A 391 -17.09 -8.35 -2.32
CA PHE A 391 -17.64 -9.45 -3.11
C PHE A 391 -17.96 -10.69 -2.26
N ARG A 392 -17.12 -11.03 -1.28
CA ARG A 392 -17.40 -12.13 -0.33
C ARG A 392 -18.65 -11.85 0.50
N SER A 393 -18.75 -10.68 1.10
CA SER A 393 -19.94 -10.28 1.87
C SER A 393 -21.19 -10.23 0.98
N LEU A 394 -21.05 -9.85 -0.29
CA LEU A 394 -22.17 -9.83 -1.23
C LEU A 394 -22.64 -11.26 -1.56
N GLY A 395 -21.71 -12.20 -1.67
CA GLY A 395 -22.01 -13.62 -1.79
C GLY A 395 -22.80 -14.17 -0.61
N ASP A 396 -22.36 -13.87 0.63
CA ASP A 396 -23.08 -14.26 1.86
C ASP A 396 -24.49 -13.65 1.89
N ALA A 397 -24.61 -12.37 1.59
CA ALA A 397 -25.89 -11.67 1.56
C ALA A 397 -26.87 -12.30 0.54
N TYR A 398 -26.41 -12.59 -0.68
CA TYR A 398 -27.24 -13.25 -1.69
C TYR A 398 -27.64 -14.67 -1.30
N TYR A 399 -26.72 -15.43 -0.69
CA TYR A 399 -27.01 -16.78 -0.21
C TYR A 399 -28.14 -16.75 0.84
N ARG A 400 -28.10 -15.82 1.81
CA ARG A 400 -29.15 -15.65 2.82
C ARG A 400 -30.50 -15.24 2.24
N LEU A 401 -30.52 -14.60 1.07
CA LEU A 401 -31.74 -14.26 0.33
C LEU A 401 -32.22 -15.38 -0.62
N GLY A 402 -31.56 -16.54 -0.64
CA GLY A 402 -31.88 -17.64 -1.57
C GLY A 402 -31.47 -17.39 -3.02
N ARG A 403 -30.66 -16.34 -3.28
CA ARG A 403 -30.21 -15.93 -4.62
C ARG A 403 -28.89 -16.62 -4.99
N GLN A 404 -28.94 -17.94 -5.14
CA GLN A 404 -27.74 -18.77 -5.28
C GLN A 404 -26.88 -18.41 -6.49
N ALA A 405 -27.48 -18.12 -7.64
CA ALA A 405 -26.74 -17.78 -8.86
C ALA A 405 -25.93 -16.49 -8.69
N GLU A 406 -26.52 -15.46 -8.08
CA GLU A 406 -25.83 -14.21 -7.77
C GLU A 406 -24.80 -14.37 -6.65
N ALA A 407 -25.08 -15.22 -5.66
CA ALA A 407 -24.11 -15.55 -4.61
C ALA A 407 -22.83 -16.14 -5.21
N ASP A 408 -22.99 -17.15 -6.08
CA ASP A 408 -21.87 -17.78 -6.77
C ASP A 408 -21.11 -16.81 -7.65
N ALA A 409 -21.81 -15.92 -8.36
CA ALA A 409 -21.18 -14.92 -9.19
C ALA A 409 -20.33 -13.92 -8.38
N ALA A 410 -20.83 -13.52 -7.20
CA ALA A 410 -20.06 -12.64 -6.30
C ALA A 410 -18.83 -13.36 -5.73
N ILE A 411 -18.95 -14.63 -5.32
CA ILE A 411 -17.82 -15.42 -4.84
C ILE A 411 -16.78 -15.67 -5.94
N ALA A 412 -17.21 -15.93 -7.18
CA ALA A 412 -16.32 -16.05 -8.33
C ALA A 412 -15.45 -14.79 -8.51
N GLN A 413 -16.07 -13.61 -8.43
CA GLN A 413 -15.34 -12.33 -8.52
C GLN A 413 -14.36 -12.13 -7.37
N ALA A 414 -14.73 -12.50 -6.13
CA ALA A 414 -13.80 -12.42 -5.01
C ALA A 414 -12.54 -13.26 -5.26
N TYR A 415 -12.71 -14.53 -5.66
CA TYR A 415 -11.57 -15.39 -5.98
C TYR A 415 -10.74 -14.90 -7.16
N PHE A 416 -11.40 -14.32 -8.18
CA PHE A 416 -10.70 -13.77 -9.34
C PHE A 416 -9.78 -12.62 -8.93
N LEU A 417 -10.27 -11.67 -8.13
CA LEU A 417 -9.50 -10.52 -7.64
C LEU A 417 -8.36 -10.92 -6.68
N GLU A 418 -8.52 -12.03 -5.95
CA GLU A 418 -7.48 -12.61 -5.11
C GLU A 418 -6.43 -13.42 -5.90
N GLY A 419 -6.65 -13.62 -7.21
CA GLY A 419 -5.77 -14.42 -8.06
C GLY A 419 -5.97 -15.93 -7.94
N ASN A 420 -7.01 -16.38 -7.23
CA ASN A 420 -7.38 -17.80 -7.15
C ASN A 420 -8.24 -18.20 -8.36
N ILE A 421 -7.61 -18.22 -9.54
CA ILE A 421 -8.28 -18.40 -10.83
C ILE A 421 -9.06 -19.71 -10.91
N LYS A 422 -8.51 -20.82 -10.39
CA LYS A 422 -9.20 -22.13 -10.42
C LYS A 422 -10.52 -22.11 -9.64
N GLN A 423 -10.53 -21.52 -8.44
CA GLN A 423 -11.77 -21.39 -7.67
C GLN A 423 -12.73 -20.40 -8.34
N ALA A 424 -12.21 -19.28 -8.86
CA ALA A 424 -13.02 -18.31 -9.58
C ALA A 424 -13.78 -18.97 -10.76
N GLN A 425 -13.10 -19.78 -11.56
CA GLN A 425 -13.69 -20.50 -12.69
C GLN A 425 -14.77 -21.51 -12.24
N THR A 426 -14.53 -22.27 -11.17
CA THR A 426 -15.52 -23.22 -10.63
C THR A 426 -16.82 -22.52 -10.23
N PHE A 427 -16.74 -21.45 -9.44
CA PHE A 427 -17.91 -20.69 -9.02
C PHE A 427 -18.59 -19.98 -10.20
N ALA A 428 -17.81 -19.45 -11.15
CA ALA A 428 -18.34 -18.81 -12.35
C ALA A 428 -19.14 -19.79 -13.23
N GLN A 429 -18.65 -21.03 -13.40
CA GLN A 429 -19.39 -22.07 -14.14
C GLN A 429 -20.72 -22.41 -13.47
N ARG A 430 -20.75 -22.51 -12.13
CA ARG A 430 -21.98 -22.78 -11.37
C ARG A 430 -22.97 -21.64 -11.51
N ALA A 431 -22.52 -20.40 -11.33
CA ALA A 431 -23.34 -19.20 -11.51
C ALA A 431 -23.91 -19.10 -12.93
N LYS A 432 -23.07 -19.25 -13.97
CA LYS A 432 -23.44 -19.06 -15.37
C LYS A 432 -24.56 -19.99 -15.84
N ARG A 433 -24.67 -21.21 -15.29
CA ARG A 433 -25.75 -22.17 -15.61
C ARG A 433 -27.14 -21.70 -15.16
N ALA A 434 -27.21 -20.89 -14.10
CA ALA A 434 -28.46 -20.43 -13.50
C ALA A 434 -28.78 -18.96 -13.82
N LEU A 435 -27.80 -18.18 -14.29
CA LEU A 435 -27.97 -16.78 -14.69
C LEU A 435 -28.64 -16.66 -16.07
N ARG A 436 -29.42 -15.61 -16.27
CA ARG A 436 -30.00 -15.26 -17.58
C ARG A 436 -28.87 -15.01 -18.60
N GLN A 437 -28.89 -15.77 -19.69
CA GLN A 437 -27.94 -15.64 -20.79
C GLN A 437 -27.90 -14.20 -21.33
N GLY A 438 -26.71 -13.69 -21.57
CA GLY A 438 -26.49 -12.32 -22.06
C GLY A 438 -26.68 -11.21 -21.02
N SER A 439 -27.00 -11.52 -19.76
CA SER A 439 -26.99 -10.51 -18.70
C SER A 439 -25.57 -10.02 -18.39
N PRO A 440 -25.38 -8.79 -17.86
CA PRO A 440 -24.04 -8.29 -17.51
C PRO A 440 -23.28 -9.21 -16.55
N THR A 441 -23.97 -9.80 -15.57
CA THR A 441 -23.36 -10.77 -14.64
C THR A 441 -22.96 -12.06 -15.37
N TRP A 442 -23.79 -12.56 -16.29
CA TRP A 442 -23.49 -13.74 -17.09
C TRP A 442 -22.23 -13.54 -17.95
N LEU A 443 -22.10 -12.37 -18.59
CA LEU A 443 -20.93 -12.02 -19.40
C LEU A 443 -19.66 -11.97 -18.55
N LYS A 444 -19.70 -11.34 -17.38
CA LYS A 444 -18.56 -11.34 -16.45
C LYS A 444 -18.16 -12.76 -16.01
N MET A 445 -19.13 -13.65 -15.79
CA MET A 445 -18.82 -15.05 -15.46
C MET A 445 -18.16 -15.76 -16.64
N ASP A 446 -18.61 -15.50 -17.87
CA ASP A 446 -17.98 -16.03 -19.06
C ASP A 446 -16.54 -15.55 -19.22
N ASP A 447 -16.27 -14.26 -18.96
CA ASP A 447 -14.92 -13.70 -18.98
C ASP A 447 -13.99 -14.42 -17.98
N ILE A 448 -14.45 -14.68 -16.75
CA ILE A 448 -13.69 -15.42 -15.73
C ILE A 448 -13.42 -16.87 -16.18
N ILE A 449 -14.42 -17.53 -16.75
CA ILE A 449 -14.29 -18.92 -17.22
C ILE A 449 -13.23 -19.03 -18.30
N ASN A 450 -13.23 -18.08 -19.24
CA ASN A 450 -12.33 -18.09 -20.38
C ASN A 450 -10.97 -17.44 -20.10
N TYR A 451 -10.80 -16.79 -18.94
CA TYR A 451 -9.55 -16.18 -18.53
C TYR A 451 -8.45 -17.23 -18.40
N LYS A 452 -7.37 -17.05 -19.18
CA LYS A 452 -6.13 -17.84 -19.09
C LYS A 452 -5.01 -16.93 -18.59
N PRO A 453 -4.33 -17.26 -17.48
CA PRO A 453 -3.14 -16.51 -17.07
C PRO A 453 -2.08 -16.60 -18.18
N SER A 454 -1.55 -15.46 -18.63
CA SER A 454 -0.43 -15.44 -19.57
C SER A 454 0.79 -16.05 -18.88
N GLY A 455 1.19 -17.26 -19.26
CA GLY A 455 2.33 -17.97 -18.65
C GLY A 455 2.38 -19.49 -18.84
N ASP A 456 1.31 -20.14 -19.33
CA ASP A 456 1.33 -21.55 -19.74
C ASP A 456 1.55 -21.69 -21.27
N LEU A 457 2.68 -21.16 -21.76
CA LEU A 457 3.25 -21.49 -23.07
C LEU A 457 4.74 -21.79 -22.94
#